data_AF-A0A395JTZ1-F1
#
_entry.id   AF-A0A395JTZ1-F1
#
_cell.length_a   1.000
_cell.length_b   1.000
_cell.length_c   1.000
_cell.angle_alpha   90.00
_cell.angle_beta   90.00
_cell.angle_gamma   90.00
#
_symmetry.space_group_name_H-M   'P 1'
#
loop_
_entity.id
_entity.type
_entity.pdbx_description
1 polymer ?
#
loop_
_entity_poly.entity_id
_entity_poly.type
_entity_poly.pdbx_seq_one_letter_code
_entity_poly.pdbx_strand_id
1 'polypeptide(L)'
;MKYSIEQKKQHAEKALSSKSILDYASKNGISKSAIYMWINKYVKCDSTKKTESLNVQLTPDQMNRFKSDAERCKFSNLSTYAKSKLFDKKNTGLSPLESFKEIRRLKNEISRIGNNINQMAYHFHVLHKNSVLPEKETLVKLEKTLIELTIKKKELVYYLDRLKKQL
;
A
#
# COMPACT_ATOMS: atom_id res chain seq x y z
N MET A 1 5.54 3.30 46.03
CA MET A 1 4.49 4.12 45.38
C MET A 1 3.26 4.16 46.27
N LYS A 2 2.64 5.32 46.50
CA LYS A 2 1.55 5.53 47.50
C LYS A 2 0.22 4.82 47.18
N TYR A 3 -0.02 4.40 45.93
CA TYR A 3 -1.27 3.76 45.50
C TYR A 3 -1.02 2.62 44.50
N SER A 4 -1.76 1.51 44.63
CA SER A 4 -1.78 0.38 43.69
C SER A 4 -2.51 0.72 42.38
N ILE A 5 -2.45 -0.15 41.37
CA ILE A 5 -3.15 0.06 40.08
C ILE A 5 -4.67 0.08 40.30
N GLU A 6 -5.21 -0.88 41.05
CA GLU A 6 -6.63 -0.97 41.41
C GLU A 6 -7.09 0.26 42.19
N GLN A 7 -6.29 0.74 43.14
CA GLN A 7 -6.61 1.96 43.90
C GLN A 7 -6.66 3.19 42.99
N LYS A 8 -5.72 3.32 42.05
CA LYS A 8 -5.71 4.43 41.07
C LYS A 8 -6.95 4.39 40.18
N LYS A 9 -7.40 3.20 39.77
CA LYS A 9 -8.62 3.03 38.96
C LYS A 9 -9.87 3.41 39.76
N GLN A 10 -10.00 2.94 41.00
CA GLN A 10 -11.13 3.31 41.87
C GLN A 10 -11.18 4.81 42.16
N HIS A 11 -10.04 5.45 42.41
CA HIS A 11 -9.98 6.90 42.59
C HIS A 11 -10.39 7.66 41.32
N ALA A 12 -9.98 7.17 40.15
CA ALA A 12 -10.35 7.77 38.87
C ALA A 12 -11.87 7.67 38.59
N GLU A 13 -12.48 6.51 38.86
CA GLU A 13 -13.92 6.29 38.70
C GLU A 13 -14.73 7.16 39.68
N LYS A 14 -14.34 7.19 40.95
CA LYS A 14 -14.99 8.02 41.99
C LYS A 14 -14.85 9.52 41.72
N ALA A 15 -13.71 9.95 41.18
CA ALA A 15 -13.50 11.34 40.78
C ALA A 15 -14.42 11.75 39.62
N LEU A 16 -14.63 10.85 38.64
CA LEU A 16 -15.54 11.07 37.51
C LEU A 16 -17.01 11.17 37.92
N SER A 17 -17.42 10.38 38.91
CA SER A 17 -18.78 10.41 39.47
C SER A 17 -19.02 11.55 40.46
N SER A 18 -17.97 12.30 40.83
CA SER A 18 -18.09 13.44 41.74
C SER A 18 -18.55 14.70 40.99
N LYS A 19 -19.22 15.63 41.69
CA LYS A 19 -19.62 16.93 41.12
C LYS A 19 -18.43 17.78 40.65
N SER A 20 -17.24 17.57 41.22
CA SER A 20 -16.02 18.32 40.92
C SER A 20 -14.78 17.46 41.16
N ILE A 21 -14.02 17.19 40.09
CA ILE A 21 -12.75 16.44 40.13
C ILE A 21 -11.73 17.16 41.02
N LEU A 22 -11.75 18.49 41.02
CA LEU A 22 -10.89 19.34 41.84
C LEU A 22 -11.16 19.12 43.33
N ASP A 23 -12.43 19.15 43.72
CA ASP A 23 -12.83 18.98 45.13
C ASP A 23 -12.51 17.57 45.62
N TYR A 24 -12.70 16.57 44.76
CA TYR A 24 -12.32 15.19 45.07
C TYR A 24 -10.80 15.06 45.26
N ALA A 25 -9.99 15.65 44.37
CA ALA A 25 -8.53 15.62 44.46
C ALA A 25 -8.03 16.25 45.77
N SER A 26 -8.55 17.43 46.12
CA SER A 26 -8.23 18.13 47.37
C SER A 26 -8.63 17.34 48.61
N LYS A 27 -9.85 16.76 48.64
CA LYS A 27 -10.35 15.97 49.77
C LYS A 27 -9.54 14.70 50.02
N ASN A 28 -8.97 14.09 48.98
CA ASN A 28 -8.23 12.84 49.08
C ASN A 28 -6.70 13.05 49.12
N GLY A 29 -6.23 14.30 49.14
CA GLY A 29 -4.79 14.62 49.15
C GLY A 29 -4.05 14.09 47.92
N ILE A 30 -4.71 14.09 46.76
CA ILE A 30 -4.17 13.64 45.48
C ILE A 30 -4.00 14.86 44.59
N SER A 31 -2.88 14.96 43.86
CA SER A 31 -2.70 16.07 42.94
C SER A 31 -3.74 16.00 41.81
N LYS A 32 -4.27 17.16 41.43
CA LYS A 32 -5.19 17.30 40.28
C LYS A 32 -4.66 16.56 39.05
N SER A 33 -3.39 16.78 38.71
CA SER A 33 -2.72 16.19 37.56
C SER A 33 -2.70 14.66 37.62
N ALA A 34 -2.49 14.07 38.81
CA ALA A 34 -2.50 12.62 38.98
C ALA A 34 -3.89 12.02 38.73
N ILE A 35 -4.96 12.66 39.23
CA ILE A 35 -6.32 12.18 38.98
C ILE A 35 -6.67 12.27 37.49
N TYR A 36 -6.40 13.38 36.80
CA TYR A 36 -6.66 13.47 35.36
C TYR A 36 -5.88 12.43 34.55
N MET A 37 -4.62 12.18 34.92
CA MET A 37 -3.82 11.12 34.30
C MET A 37 -4.44 9.74 34.51
N TRP A 38 -4.89 9.42 35.74
CA TRP A 38 -5.52 8.12 36.03
C TRP A 38 -6.86 7.98 35.33
N ILE A 39 -7.66 9.04 35.25
CA ILE A 39 -8.89 9.08 34.47
C ILE A 39 -8.61 8.75 33.00
N ASN A 40 -7.64 9.42 32.39
CA ASN A 40 -7.29 9.17 30.98
C ASN A 40 -6.66 7.79 30.75
N LYS A 41 -5.97 7.23 31.75
CA LYS A 41 -5.27 5.96 31.59
C LYS A 41 -6.15 4.74 31.86
N TYR A 42 -7.04 4.82 32.86
CA TYR A 42 -7.77 3.66 33.36
C TYR A 42 -9.29 3.71 33.15
N VAL A 43 -9.87 4.89 32.88
CA VAL A 43 -11.33 5.05 32.78
C VAL A 43 -11.77 5.51 31.40
N LYS A 44 -11.23 6.63 30.92
CA LYS A 44 -11.36 7.06 29.53
C LYS A 44 -10.26 6.40 28.72
N CYS A 45 -10.38 5.10 28.51
CA CYS A 45 -9.53 4.38 27.56
C CYS A 45 -9.91 4.85 26.14
N ASP A 46 -9.36 6.00 25.76
CA ASP A 46 -9.58 6.59 24.46
C ASP A 46 -8.83 5.71 23.45
N SER A 47 -9.57 4.85 22.75
CA SER A 47 -9.02 3.92 21.76
C SER A 47 -8.27 4.63 20.61
N THR A 48 -8.37 5.96 20.52
CA THR A 48 -7.62 6.78 19.57
C THR A 48 -6.23 7.18 20.08
N LYS A 49 -5.96 7.06 21.38
CA LYS A 49 -4.66 7.42 21.98
C LYS A 49 -3.68 6.26 21.96
N LYS A 50 -2.46 6.56 21.52
CA LYS A 50 -1.34 5.61 21.45
C LYS A 50 -0.73 5.47 22.85
N THR A 51 -1.16 4.47 23.62
CA THR A 51 -0.69 4.25 25.00
C THR A 51 0.39 3.18 25.10
N GLU A 52 0.44 2.25 24.14
CA GLU A 52 1.35 1.09 24.14
C GLU A 52 2.47 1.24 23.10
N SER A 53 3.65 0.71 23.41
CA SER A 53 4.80 0.62 22.52
C SER A 53 5.11 -0.82 22.11
N LEU A 54 5.53 -1.01 20.86
CA LEU A 54 6.02 -2.27 20.32
C LEU A 54 7.48 -2.08 19.93
N ASN A 55 8.38 -2.86 20.53
CA ASN A 55 9.81 -2.83 20.22
C ASN A 55 10.21 -4.10 19.46
N VAL A 56 10.88 -3.92 18.32
CA VAL A 56 11.38 -5.01 17.47
C VAL A 56 12.84 -4.74 17.15
N GLN A 57 13.70 -5.73 17.36
CA GLN A 57 15.10 -5.67 16.98
C GLN A 57 15.26 -6.22 15.56
N LEU A 58 15.97 -5.47 14.71
CA LEU A 58 16.22 -5.81 13.31
C LEU A 58 17.73 -5.83 13.06
N THR A 59 18.18 -6.72 12.18
CA THR A 59 19.54 -6.63 11.64
C THR A 59 19.70 -5.40 10.75
N PRO A 60 20.92 -4.93 10.48
CA PRO A 60 21.15 -3.81 9.58
C PRO A 60 20.51 -4.01 8.19
N ASP A 61 20.63 -5.22 7.63
CA ASP A 61 20.03 -5.57 6.33
C ASP A 61 18.51 -5.53 6.35
N GLN A 62 17.90 -6.03 7.43
CA GLN A 62 16.45 -5.97 7.61
C GLN A 62 15.96 -4.53 7.73
N MET A 63 16.68 -3.69 8.48
CA MET A 63 16.34 -2.28 8.63
C MET A 63 16.47 -1.53 7.29
N ASN A 64 17.52 -1.81 6.52
CA ASN A 64 17.72 -1.19 5.21
C ASN A 64 16.59 -1.57 4.24
N ARG A 65 16.23 -2.86 4.15
CA ARG A 65 15.08 -3.30 3.35
C ARG A 65 13.78 -2.64 3.80
N PHE A 66 13.57 -2.53 5.11
CA PHE A 66 12.38 -1.90 5.67
C PHE A 66 12.26 -0.41 5.30
N LYS A 67 13.38 0.33 5.32
CA LYS A 67 13.45 1.73 4.88
C LYS A 67 13.17 1.87 3.39
N SER A 68 13.85 1.08 2.55
CA SER A 68 13.65 1.12 1.11
C SER A 68 12.21 0.79 0.70
N ASP A 69 11.58 -0.17 1.39
CA ASP A 69 10.17 -0.47 1.17
C ASP A 69 9.25 0.69 1.56
N ALA A 70 9.53 1.36 2.69
CA ALA A 70 8.76 2.51 3.14
C ALA A 70 8.85 3.68 2.13
N GLU A 71 10.05 3.94 1.62
CA GLU A 71 10.31 4.96 0.58
C GLU A 71 9.58 4.63 -0.72
N ARG A 72 9.67 3.38 -1.18
CA ARG A 72 8.94 2.91 -2.38
C ARG A 72 7.43 3.09 -2.23
N CYS A 73 6.91 2.91 -1.03
CA CYS A 73 5.50 3.12 -0.71
C CYS A 73 5.15 4.57 -0.35
N LYS A 74 6.09 5.53 -0.51
CA LYS A 74 5.90 6.97 -0.27
C LYS A 74 5.53 7.32 1.18
N PHE A 75 5.94 6.50 2.15
CA PHE A 75 5.76 6.84 3.57
C PHE A 75 6.93 7.70 4.06
N SER A 76 6.62 8.86 4.63
CA SER A 76 7.62 9.75 5.24
C SER A 76 8.08 9.29 6.63
N ASN A 77 7.34 8.39 7.28
CA ASN A 77 7.59 7.94 8.64
C ASN A 77 7.51 6.41 8.76
N LEU A 78 8.58 5.79 9.25
CA LEU A 78 8.70 4.33 9.43
C LEU A 78 7.67 3.77 10.43
N SER A 79 7.30 4.53 11.45
CA SER A 79 6.26 4.10 12.41
C SER A 79 4.89 4.05 11.75
N THR A 80 4.59 5.00 10.85
CA THR A 80 3.35 4.99 10.07
C THR A 80 3.34 3.82 9.10
N TYR A 81 4.46 3.59 8.40
CA TYR A 81 4.63 2.43 7.52
C TYR A 81 4.49 1.10 8.28
N ALA A 82 5.13 0.95 9.44
CA ALA A 82 5.04 -0.25 10.27
C ALA A 82 3.60 -0.53 10.71
N LYS A 83 2.88 0.49 11.18
CA LYS A 83 1.48 0.35 11.59
C LYS A 83 0.59 -0.03 10.42
N SER A 84 0.80 0.61 9.28
CA SER A 84 0.06 0.28 8.07
C SER A 84 0.34 -1.18 7.67
N LYS A 85 1.59 -1.63 7.69
CA LYS A 85 1.96 -3.02 7.33
C LYS A 85 1.42 -4.06 8.30
N LEU A 86 1.34 -3.74 9.60
CA LEU A 86 0.90 -4.66 10.66
C LEU A 86 -0.62 -4.71 10.84
N PHE A 87 -1.32 -3.58 10.65
CA PHE A 87 -2.72 -3.44 11.05
C PHE A 87 -3.66 -3.06 9.91
N ASP A 88 -3.17 -2.51 8.79
CA ASP A 88 -4.04 -2.27 7.63
C ASP A 88 -4.16 -3.55 6.80
N LYS A 89 -5.36 -4.15 6.81
CA LYS A 89 -5.74 -5.30 5.96
C LYS A 89 -5.54 -5.09 4.45
N LYS A 90 -5.17 -3.88 4.01
CA LYS A 90 -4.98 -3.50 2.60
C LYS A 90 -3.52 -3.54 2.14
N ASN A 91 -2.56 -3.84 3.01
CA ASN A 91 -1.14 -3.87 2.64
C ASN A 91 -0.69 -5.25 2.15
N THR A 92 -1.23 -5.63 1.00
CA THR A 92 -0.52 -6.45 0.02
C THR A 92 -0.28 -5.55 -1.19
N GLY A 93 0.91 -4.94 -1.26
CA GLY A 93 1.56 -4.42 -2.48
C GLY A 93 0.78 -3.42 -3.36
N LEU A 94 1.30 -2.19 -3.47
CA LEU A 94 0.81 -1.10 -4.32
C LEU A 94 -0.61 -0.64 -3.97
N SER A 95 -0.85 0.67 -3.94
CA SER A 95 -2.23 1.18 -3.88
C SER A 95 -3.00 0.56 -5.05
N PRO A 96 -4.10 -0.18 -4.83
CA PRO A 96 -4.86 -0.80 -5.93
C PRO A 96 -5.20 0.22 -7.02
N LEU A 97 -5.42 1.48 -6.62
CA LEU A 97 -5.68 2.59 -7.53
C LEU A 97 -4.49 2.92 -8.46
N GLU A 98 -3.25 2.85 -7.98
CA GLU A 98 -2.06 3.05 -8.80
C GLU A 98 -1.81 1.86 -9.73
N SER A 99 -1.96 0.62 -9.23
CA SER A 99 -1.88 -0.59 -10.08
C SER A 99 -2.96 -0.60 -11.18
N PHE A 100 -4.20 -0.22 -10.87
CA PHE A 100 -5.25 -0.09 -11.88
C PHE A 100 -4.95 1.01 -12.91
N LYS A 101 -4.29 2.10 -12.52
CA LYS A 101 -3.84 3.14 -13.46
C LYS A 101 -2.78 2.61 -14.41
N GLU A 102 -1.80 1.86 -13.91
CA GLU A 102 -0.75 1.26 -14.75
C GLU A 102 -1.32 0.18 -15.69
N ILE A 103 -2.20 -0.71 -15.19
CA ILE A 103 -2.90 -1.70 -16.01
C ILE A 103 -3.74 -1.01 -17.11
N ARG A 104 -4.40 0.10 -16.78
CA ARG A 104 -5.19 0.86 -17.76
C ARG A 104 -4.31 1.52 -18.82
N ARG A 105 -3.15 2.05 -18.45
CA ARG A 105 -2.15 2.58 -19.40
C ARG A 105 -1.66 1.48 -20.34
N LEU A 106 -1.28 0.33 -19.79
CA LEU A 106 -0.83 -0.82 -20.57
C LEU A 106 -1.93 -1.30 -21.52
N LYS A 107 -3.19 -1.39 -21.07
CA LYS A 107 -4.33 -1.73 -21.93
C LYS A 107 -4.47 -0.75 -23.10
N ASN A 108 -4.32 0.54 -22.85
CA ASN A 108 -4.44 1.57 -23.90
C ASN A 108 -3.30 1.44 -24.92
N GLU A 109 -2.08 1.16 -24.47
CA GLU A 109 -0.93 0.91 -25.35
C GLU A 109 -1.12 -0.34 -26.20
N ILE A 110 -1.58 -1.45 -25.61
CA ILE A 110 -1.92 -2.67 -26.34
C ILE A 110 -3.00 -2.39 -27.40
N SER A 111 -4.01 -1.60 -27.04
CA SER A 111 -5.08 -1.22 -27.97
C SER A 111 -4.55 -0.40 -29.15
N ARG A 112 -3.60 0.53 -28.90
CA ARG A 112 -2.92 1.27 -29.97
C ARG A 112 -2.11 0.37 -30.88
N ILE A 113 -1.36 -0.59 -30.31
CA ILE A 113 -0.60 -1.57 -31.09
C ILE A 113 -1.54 -2.40 -31.96
N GLY A 114 -2.66 -2.88 -31.40
CA GLY A 114 -3.67 -3.63 -32.15
C GLY A 114 -4.28 -2.82 -33.31
N ASN A 115 -4.59 -1.55 -33.09
CA ASN A 115 -5.08 -0.67 -34.15
C ASN A 115 -4.04 -0.48 -35.26
N ASN A 116 -2.76 -0.28 -34.93
CA ASN A 116 -1.71 -0.15 -35.93
C ASN A 116 -1.56 -1.44 -36.75
N ILE A 117 -1.63 -2.61 -36.12
CA ILE A 117 -1.59 -3.91 -36.82
C ILE A 117 -2.78 -4.04 -37.78
N ASN A 118 -3.99 -3.64 -37.37
CA ASN A 118 -5.16 -3.65 -38.24
C ASN A 118 -4.99 -2.71 -39.44
N GLN A 119 -4.42 -1.53 -39.24
CA GLN A 119 -4.14 -0.60 -40.33
C GLN A 119 -3.11 -1.18 -41.31
N MET A 120 -2.05 -1.82 -40.81
CA MET A 120 -1.06 -2.50 -41.65
C MET A 120 -1.72 -3.63 -42.46
N ALA A 121 -2.58 -4.44 -41.85
CA ALA A 121 -3.31 -5.50 -42.54
C ALA A 121 -4.23 -4.96 -43.63
N TYR A 122 -4.95 -3.86 -43.35
CA TYR A 122 -5.79 -3.18 -44.33
C TYR A 122 -4.97 -2.63 -45.50
N HIS A 123 -3.87 -1.93 -45.21
CA HIS A 123 -2.97 -1.42 -46.25
C HIS A 123 -2.40 -2.56 -47.10
N PHE A 124 -2.03 -3.68 -46.48
CA PHE A 124 -1.54 -4.84 -47.21
C PHE A 124 -2.60 -5.45 -48.12
N HIS A 125 -3.84 -5.57 -47.63
CA HIS A 125 -4.97 -6.04 -48.43
C HIS A 125 -5.22 -5.14 -49.65
N VAL A 126 -5.17 -3.81 -49.46
CA VAL A 126 -5.33 -2.84 -50.56
C VAL A 126 -4.19 -2.94 -51.57
N LEU A 127 -2.93 -3.03 -51.11
CA LEU A 127 -1.75 -3.17 -51.98
C LEU A 127 -1.80 -4.49 -52.78
N HIS A 128 -2.16 -5.59 -52.13
CA HIS A 128 -2.35 -6.90 -52.77
C HIS A 128 -3.46 -6.86 -53.82
N LYS A 129 -4.62 -6.27 -53.50
CA LYS A 129 -5.75 -6.13 -54.43
C LYS A 129 -5.42 -5.29 -55.66
N ASN A 130 -4.53 -4.30 -55.51
CA ASN A 130 -4.12 -3.41 -56.59
C ASN A 130 -2.87 -3.91 -57.36
N SER A 131 -2.41 -5.14 -57.12
CA SER A 131 -1.20 -5.73 -57.75
C SER A 131 0.08 -4.92 -57.57
N VAL A 132 0.11 -4.00 -56.59
CA VAL A 132 1.31 -3.30 -56.16
C VAL A 132 1.99 -4.19 -55.13
N LEU A 133 2.78 -5.16 -55.60
CA LEU A 133 3.56 -6.00 -54.70
C LEU A 133 4.59 -5.12 -53.98
N PRO A 134 4.64 -5.16 -52.63
CA PRO A 134 5.76 -4.60 -51.91
C PRO A 134 7.04 -5.29 -52.41
N GLU A 135 8.10 -4.53 -52.66
CA GLU A 135 9.40 -5.11 -53.00
C GLU A 135 9.75 -6.25 -52.03
N LYS A 136 10.35 -7.32 -52.54
CA LYS A 136 10.65 -8.57 -51.79
C LYS A 136 11.30 -8.32 -50.43
N GLU A 137 12.10 -7.26 -50.30
CA GLU A 137 12.69 -6.80 -49.04
C GLU A 137 11.68 -6.35 -47.98
N THR A 138 10.59 -5.71 -48.38
CA THR A 138 9.52 -5.25 -47.48
C THR A 138 8.77 -6.43 -46.88
N LEU A 139 8.53 -7.49 -47.67
CA LEU A 139 7.92 -8.73 -47.20
C LEU A 139 8.81 -9.45 -46.18
N VAL A 140 10.11 -9.55 -46.46
CA VAL A 140 11.08 -10.17 -45.52
C VAL A 140 11.19 -9.37 -44.22
N LYS A 141 11.16 -8.03 -44.27
CA LYS A 141 11.15 -7.20 -43.05
C LYS A 141 9.87 -7.41 -42.24
N LEU A 142 8.70 -7.47 -42.89
CA LEU A 142 7.42 -7.73 -42.24
C LEU A 142 7.38 -9.10 -41.55
N GLU A 143 7.85 -10.15 -42.22
CA GLU A 143 7.92 -11.50 -41.62
C GLU A 143 8.81 -11.51 -40.36
N LYS A 144 9.96 -10.84 -40.40
CA LYS A 144 10.83 -10.70 -39.23
C LYS A 144 10.15 -9.98 -38.08
N THR A 145 9.47 -8.86 -38.34
CA THR A 145 8.75 -8.10 -37.32
C THR A 145 7.59 -8.90 -36.72
N LEU A 146 6.87 -9.68 -37.53
CA LEU A 146 5.80 -10.57 -37.06
C LEU A 146 6.34 -11.67 -36.13
N ILE A 147 7.50 -12.25 -36.46
CA ILE A 147 8.18 -13.24 -35.62
C ILE A 147 8.58 -12.62 -34.27
N GLU A 148 9.20 -11.44 -34.28
CA GLU A 148 9.60 -10.73 -33.05
C GLU A 148 8.41 -10.41 -32.15
N LEU A 149 7.32 -9.89 -32.72
CA LEU A 149 6.08 -9.61 -31.98
C LEU A 149 5.49 -10.88 -31.36
N THR A 150 5.56 -12.01 -32.07
CA THR A 150 5.07 -13.30 -31.57
C THR A 150 5.89 -13.80 -30.39
N ILE A 151 7.23 -13.62 -30.44
CA ILE A 151 8.12 -13.94 -29.32
C ILE A 151 7.79 -13.06 -28.11
N LYS A 152 7.67 -11.75 -28.31
CA LYS A 152 7.33 -10.80 -27.23
C LYS A 152 5.97 -11.08 -26.59
N LYS A 153 4.98 -11.49 -27.39
CA LYS A 153 3.67 -11.93 -26.87
C LYS A 153 3.83 -13.14 -25.94
N LYS A 154 4.63 -14.14 -26.32
CA LYS A 154 4.87 -15.34 -25.48
C LYS A 154 5.59 -14.98 -24.18
N GLU A 155 6.60 -14.12 -24.24
CA GLU A 155 7.30 -13.62 -23.05
C GLU A 155 6.33 -12.92 -22.09
N LEU A 156 5.47 -12.04 -22.61
CA LEU A 156 4.49 -11.31 -21.81
C LEU A 156 3.51 -12.26 -21.10
N VAL A 157 2.99 -13.26 -21.81
CA VAL A 157 2.10 -14.29 -21.23
C VAL A 157 2.83 -15.04 -20.10
N TYR A 158 4.08 -15.44 -20.33
CA TYR A 158 4.90 -16.11 -19.32
C TYR A 158 5.07 -15.25 -18.04
N TYR A 159 5.37 -13.96 -18.19
CA TYR A 159 5.51 -13.06 -17.04
C TYR A 159 4.18 -12.87 -16.30
N LEU A 160 3.06 -12.75 -17.01
CA LEU A 160 1.74 -12.64 -16.41
C LEU A 160 1.35 -13.89 -15.62
N ASP A 161 1.64 -15.08 -16.15
CA ASP A 161 1.38 -16.34 -15.45
C ASP A 161 2.27 -16.53 -14.22
N ARG A 162 3.52 -16.05 -14.28
CA ARG A 162 4.42 -16.05 -13.11
C ARG A 162 3.93 -15.13 -12.01
N LEU A 163 3.46 -13.93 -12.37
CA LEU A 163 2.89 -12.97 -11.40
C LEU A 163 1.63 -13.52 -10.72
N LYS A 164 0.76 -14.22 -11.46
CA LYS A 164 -0.43 -14.88 -10.88
C LYS A 164 -0.09 -15.94 -9.84
N LYS A 165 1.05 -16.63 -9.95
CA LYS A 165 1.48 -17.66 -8.98
C LYS A 165 2.11 -17.08 -7.71
N GLN A 166 2.41 -15.79 -7.69
CA GLN A 166 3.05 -15.11 -6.56
C GLN A 166 2.07 -14.27 -5.72
N LEU A 167 0.81 -14.14 -6.18
CA LEU A 167 -0.33 -13.59 -5.45
C LEU A 167 -1.14 -14.71 -4.80
#